data_AF-A0AA95M9U6-F1
#
_entry.id   AF-A0AA95M9U6-F1
#
_cell.length_a   1.000
_cell.length_b   1.000
_cell.length_c   1.000
_cell.angle_alpha   90.00
_cell.angle_beta   90.00
_cell.angle_gamma   90.00
#
_symmetry.space_group_name_H-M   'P 1'
#
loop_
_entity.id
_entity.type
_entity.pdbx_description
1 polymer ?
#
loop_
_entity_poly.entity_id
_entity_poly.type
_entity_poly.pdbx_seq_one_letter_code
_entity_poly.pdbx_strand_id
1 'polypeptide(L)' 'MMSRMLTSIFMIGSIGYLAFRYRYRIINVLFGTSWLRRLAVGSIMSIPGVKNKMMQSVFGRPSEW' A
#
# COMPACT_ATOMS: atom_id res chain seq x y z
N MET A 1 20.83 17.50 -23.45
CA MET A 1 20.21 16.15 -23.35
C MET A 1 20.84 15.31 -22.25
N MET A 2 22.17 15.25 -22.14
CA MET A 2 22.92 14.48 -21.12
C MET A 2 22.58 14.83 -19.65
N SER A 3 22.34 16.11 -19.35
CA SER A 3 22.03 16.59 -18.00
C SER A 3 20.76 16.00 -17.40
N ARG A 4 19.76 15.63 -18.22
CA ARG A 4 18.47 15.04 -17.77
C ARG A 4 18.61 13.59 -17.33
N MET A 5 19.49 12.81 -17.98
CA MET A 5 19.77 11.42 -17.58
C MET A 5 20.57 11.39 -16.27
N LEU A 6 21.56 12.28 -16.14
CA LEU A 6 22.35 12.38 -14.91
C LEU A 6 21.49 12.78 -13.71
N THR A 7 20.63 13.80 -13.87
CA THR A 7 19.71 14.21 -12.80
C THR A 7 18.72 13.10 -12.44
N SER A 8 18.21 12.34 -13.40
CA SER A 8 17.30 11.22 -13.14
C SER A 8 17.96 10.11 -12.32
N ILE A 9 19.20 9.75 -12.67
CA ILE A 9 20.01 8.77 -11.93
C ILE A 9 20.33 9.25 -10.51
N PHE A 10 20.70 10.52 -10.35
CA PHE A 10 20.92 11.11 -9.03
C PHE A 10 19.64 11.18 -8.21
N MET A 11 18.48 11.43 -8.84
CA MET A 11 17.17 11.44 -8.18
C MET A 11 16.83 10.05 -7.62
N ILE A 12 16.94 9.01 -8.45
CA ILE A 12 16.66 7.62 -8.06
C ILE A 12 17.68 7.15 -7.02
N GLY A 13 18.96 7.46 -7.20
CA GLY A 13 20.03 7.13 -6.26
C GLY A 13 19.85 7.82 -4.90
N SER A 14 19.43 9.09 -4.89
CA SER A 14 19.18 9.83 -3.64
C SER A 14 17.95 9.31 -2.90
N ILE A 15 16.88 8.99 -3.62
CA ILE A 15 15.68 8.36 -3.06
C ILE A 15 16.05 6.98 -2.48
N GLY A 16 16.83 6.18 -3.21
CA GLY A 16 17.33 4.89 -2.73
C GLY A 16 18.24 5.01 -1.51
N TYR A 17 19.14 6.00 -1.48
CA TYR A 17 20.03 6.25 -0.35
C TYR A 17 19.27 6.70 0.90
N LEU A 18 18.30 7.61 0.75
CA LEU A 18 17.39 8.02 1.82
C LEU A 18 16.52 6.84 2.30
N ALA A 19 16.04 6.01 1.37
CA ALA A 19 15.31 4.79 1.69
C ALA A 19 16.17 3.80 2.50
N PHE A 20 17.44 3.65 2.16
CA PHE A 20 18.37 2.77 2.88
C PHE A 20 18.78 3.33 4.24
N ARG A 21 19.02 4.64 4.33
CA ARG A 21 19.36 5.36 5.56
C ARG A 21 18.19 5.36 6.56
N TYR A 22 16.97 5.57 6.08
CA TYR A 22 15.75 5.63 6.88
C TYR A 22 14.90 4.35 6.77
N ARG A 23 15.52 3.21 6.43
CA ARG A 23 14.84 1.93 6.13
C ARG A 23 13.74 1.62 7.12
N TYR A 24 14.01 1.81 8.40
CA TYR A 24 13.06 1.50 9.47
C TYR A 24 11.98 2.57 9.66
N ARG A 25 12.28 3.86 9.48
CA ARG A 25 11.28 4.93 9.62
C ARG A 25 10.28 4.90 8.47
N ILE A 26 10.76 4.69 7.24
CA ILE A 26 9.92 4.64 6.04
C ILE A 26 9.05 3.39 6.04
N ILE A 27 9.64 2.23 6.34
CA ILE A 27 8.87 0.99 6.49
C ILE A 27 7.85 1.15 7.62
N ASN A 28 8.20 1.72 8.77
CA ASN A 28 7.25 1.88 9.87
C ASN A 28 6.11 2.87 9.56
N VAL A 29 6.34 3.89 8.72
CA VAL A 29 5.28 4.80 8.24
C VAL A 29 4.45 4.16 7.11
N LEU A 30 5.06 3.36 6.24
CA LEU A 30 4.34 2.59 5.21
C LEU A 30 3.49 1.46 5.82
N PHE A 31 4.07 0.70 6.75
CA PHE A 31 3.44 -0.42 7.45
C PHE A 31 2.63 0.02 8.67
N GLY A 32 2.69 1.30 9.04
CA GLY A 32 1.97 1.94 10.14
C GLY A 32 0.45 2.07 9.90
N THR A 33 -0.17 1.01 9.39
CA THR A 33 -1.62 0.78 9.45
C THR A 33 -2.47 1.49 8.40
N SER A 34 -2.11 2.66 7.86
CA SER A 34 -2.99 3.34 6.89
C SER A 34 -2.71 3.00 5.42
N TRP A 35 -1.46 3.06 4.98
CA TRP A 35 -1.11 2.83 3.57
C TRP A 35 -1.25 1.36 3.18
N LEU A 36 -0.67 0.47 4.00
CA LEU A 36 -0.79 -0.97 3.80
C LEU A 36 -2.25 -1.46 3.89
N ARG A 37 -3.06 -0.91 4.81
CA ARG A 37 -4.50 -1.23 4.88
C ARG A 37 -5.23 -0.77 3.62
N ARG A 38 -4.92 0.41 3.08
CA ARG A 38 -5.57 0.91 1.86
C ARG A 38 -5.22 0.07 0.64
N LEU A 39 -3.97 -0.41 0.54
CA LEU A 39 -3.56 -1.34 -0.50
C LEU A 39 -4.20 -2.72 -0.31
N ALA A 40 -4.10 -3.31 0.88
CA ALA A 40 -4.68 -4.62 1.16
C ALA A 40 -6.20 -4.61 0.97
N VAL A 41 -6.92 -3.65 1.56
CA VAL A 41 -8.38 -3.51 1.39
C VAL A 41 -8.74 -3.16 -0.04
N GLY A 42 -7.99 -2.28 -0.72
CA GLY A 42 -8.21 -1.94 -2.12
C GLY A 42 -8.06 -3.13 -3.06
N SER A 43 -6.99 -3.92 -2.89
CA SER A 43 -6.74 -5.14 -3.66
C SER A 43 -7.72 -6.26 -3.33
N ILE A 44 -8.14 -6.40 -2.07
CA ILE A 44 -9.10 -7.42 -1.66
C ILE A 44 -10.53 -7.05 -2.11
N MET A 45 -10.92 -5.77 -2.02
CA MET A 45 -12.24 -5.31 -2.46
C MET A 45 -12.37 -5.17 -3.98
N SER A 46 -11.29 -5.09 -4.74
CA SER A 46 -11.35 -5.12 -6.21
C SER A 46 -11.70 -6.50 -6.76
N ILE A 47 -11.65 -7.54 -5.92
CA ILE A 47 -12.01 -8.91 -6.30
C ILE A 47 -13.50 -9.13 -5.98
N PRO A 48 -14.39 -9.24 -6.97
CA PRO A 48 -15.84 -9.34 -6.75
C PRO A 48 -16.23 -10.58 -5.93
N GLY A 49 -15.48 -11.69 -6.03
CA GLY A 49 -15.70 -12.90 -5.23
C GLY A 49 -15.39 -12.73 -3.74
N VAL A 50 -14.37 -11.94 -3.38
CA VAL A 50 -14.01 -11.69 -1.97
C VAL A 50 -14.88 -10.58 -1.38
N LYS A 51 -15.21 -9.56 -2.18
CA LYS A 51 -16.23 -8.55 -1.84
C LYS A 51 -17.56 -9.20 -1.47
N ASN A 52 -18.08 -10.11 -2.28
CA ASN A 52 -19.37 -10.76 -2.01
C ASN A 52 -19.32 -11.67 -0.78
N LYS A 53 -18.21 -12.39 -0.53
CA LYS A 53 -18.04 -13.19 0.69
C LYS A 53 -17.93 -12.33 1.96
N MET A 54 -17.21 -11.20 1.92
CA MET A 54 -17.16 -10.28 3.07
C MET A 54 -18.49 -9.55 3.30
N MET A 55 -19.18 -9.13 2.23
CA MET A 55 -20.53 -8.59 2.36
C MET A 55 -21.50 -9.64 2.91
N GLN A 56 -21.44 -10.90 2.47
CA GLN A 56 -22.22 -11.97 3.08
C GLN A 56 -21.80 -12.28 4.53
N SER A 57 -20.53 -12.17 4.92
CA SER A 57 -20.14 -12.44 6.31
C SER A 57 -20.53 -11.30 7.26
N VAL A 58 -20.54 -10.06 6.77
CA VAL A 58 -20.86 -8.86 7.57
C VAL A 58 -22.38 -8.58 7.57
N PHE A 59 -23.08 -8.81 6.46
CA PHE A 59 -24.54 -8.62 6.34
C PHE A 59 -25.34 -9.93 6.47
N GLY A 60 -24.71 -11.11 6.41
CA GLY A 60 -25.38 -12.42 6.51
C GLY A 60 -25.51 -12.96 7.93
N ARG A 61 -25.38 -12.09 8.95
CA ARG A 61 -26.08 -12.28 10.22
C ARG A 61 -27.31 -11.36 10.22
N PRO A 62 -28.42 -11.72 9.55
CA PRO A 62 -29.70 -11.23 10.01
C PRO A 62 -29.88 -11.77 11.42
N SER A 63 -30.20 -10.86 12.33
CA SER A 63 -30.86 -11.10 13.60
C SER A 63 -31.64 -12.41 13.64
N GLU A 64 -31.11 -13.39 14.38
CA GLU A 64 -31.99 -14.20 15.24
C GLU A 64 -32.46 -13.23 16.31
N TRP A 65 -33.67 -12.67 16.15
CA TRP A 65 -34.70 -12.19 17.10
C TRP A 65 -35.75 -11.43 16.30
#